data_AF-A0A7K2SKQ1-F1
#
_entry.id   AF-A0A7K2SKQ1-F1
#
_cell.length_a   1.000
_cell.length_b   1.000
_cell.length_c   1.000
_cell.angle_alpha   90.00
_cell.angle_beta   90.00
_cell.angle_gamma   90.00
#
_symmetry.space_group_name_H-M   'P 1'
#
loop_
_entity.id
_entity.type
_entity.pdbx_description
1 polymer ?
#
loop_
_entity_poly.entity_id
_entity_poly.type
_entity_poly.pdbx_seq_one_letter_code
_entity_poly.pdbx_strand_id
1 'polypeptide(L)'
;MSPPPPPLGRSRRRGGRSDHVFDLALDDDELIAARGRFVQGRWSEARTLLVGTGRDWDRRGHRVLALAETPSAVDWAGDWLLVEPESADAATLLGCARVARALRPKAKAADAARAREACLAAARLLPDDPTPWLALLLLDRGRTDGADETGRLFEEVRSRHPDHHHAHHVMTALLAESNPASGHDPLHEVYDFAAWAAELAPADSPLSVLPVIAHAERYRVLVAAGIEPDDPALSGHWSGRRARQVMKAAFDWWLEWEREDHPRHRLDLNFLAHAKVCEGRPAEAAALFHRIGPYATAAPWSYSGREPHAAFVAARAYALGTP
;
A
#
# COMPACT_ATOMS: atom_id res chain seq x y z
N MET A 1 -38.31 -31.63 -2.21
CA MET A 1 -36.95 -31.19 -2.58
C MET A 1 -36.97 -29.68 -2.61
N SER A 2 -36.33 -29.01 -1.64
CA SER A 2 -36.30 -27.54 -1.55
C SER A 2 -35.30 -26.97 -2.56
N PRO A 3 -35.58 -25.81 -3.18
CA PRO A 3 -34.67 -25.22 -4.16
C PRO A 3 -33.37 -24.74 -3.51
N PRO A 4 -32.25 -24.72 -4.26
CA PRO A 4 -30.96 -24.26 -3.73
C PRO A 4 -31.02 -22.75 -3.41
N PRO A 5 -30.26 -22.29 -2.39
CA PRO A 5 -30.21 -20.88 -2.03
C PRO A 5 -29.55 -20.05 -3.14
N PRO A 6 -29.95 -18.78 -3.32
CA PRO A 6 -29.38 -17.92 -4.35
C PRO A 6 -27.91 -17.57 -4.03
N PRO A 7 -27.06 -17.35 -5.05
CA PRO A 7 -25.68 -16.93 -4.84
C PRO A 7 -25.62 -15.55 -4.19
N LEU A 8 -24.71 -15.39 -3.22
CA LEU A 8 -24.46 -14.12 -2.53
C LEU A 8 -24.01 -13.05 -3.53
N GLY A 9 -24.98 -12.27 -4.00
CA GLY A 9 -24.76 -11.12 -4.86
C GLY A 9 -23.99 -10.05 -4.10
N ARG A 10 -22.75 -9.77 -4.53
CA ARG A 10 -21.97 -8.62 -4.08
C ARG A 10 -22.80 -7.35 -4.30
N SER A 11 -23.13 -6.63 -3.23
CA SER A 11 -23.76 -5.32 -3.32
C SER A 11 -22.79 -4.36 -4.00
N ARG A 12 -23.03 -4.06 -5.27
CA ARG A 12 -22.40 -2.91 -5.94
C ARG A 12 -22.99 -1.63 -5.34
N ARG A 13 -22.39 -1.11 -4.27
CA ARG A 13 -22.51 0.33 -4.00
C ARG A 13 -21.73 1.06 -5.08
N ARG A 14 -22.44 1.90 -5.86
CA ARG A 14 -21.85 2.89 -6.77
C ARG A 14 -21.00 3.83 -5.91
N GLY A 15 -19.69 3.61 -5.85
CA GLY A 15 -18.76 4.65 -5.44
C GLY A 15 -18.89 5.79 -6.44
N GLY A 16 -19.22 6.99 -5.95
CA GLY A 16 -19.03 8.21 -6.73
C GLY A 16 -17.58 8.22 -7.20
N ARG A 17 -17.36 8.58 -8.47
CA ARG A 17 -16.00 8.84 -8.97
C ARG A 17 -15.37 9.86 -8.03
N SER A 18 -14.22 9.53 -7.43
CA SER A 18 -13.41 10.53 -6.75
C SER A 18 -12.92 11.51 -7.82
N ASP A 19 -13.34 12.76 -7.73
CA ASP A 19 -12.82 13.81 -8.62
C ASP A 19 -11.38 14.18 -8.24
N HIS A 20 -10.95 13.85 -7.01
CA HIS A 20 -9.58 14.01 -6.57
C HIS A 20 -8.72 12.81 -6.98
N VAL A 21 -7.56 13.10 -7.58
CA VAL A 21 -6.55 12.10 -7.95
C VAL A 21 -5.44 12.16 -6.90
N PHE A 22 -5.29 11.08 -6.14
CA PHE A 22 -4.17 10.94 -5.20
C PHE A 22 -2.87 10.72 -5.96
N ASP A 23 -1.84 11.51 -5.63
CA ASP A 23 -0.54 11.35 -6.24
C ASP A 23 0.25 10.22 -5.58
N LEU A 24 0.52 9.16 -6.34
CA LEU A 24 1.32 8.01 -5.89
C LEU A 24 2.78 8.36 -5.59
N ALA A 25 3.28 9.50 -6.06
CA ALA A 25 4.63 9.96 -5.78
C ALA A 25 4.76 10.61 -4.39
N LEU A 26 3.63 10.85 -3.70
CA LEU A 26 3.60 11.51 -2.40
C LEU A 26 4.38 12.84 -2.45
N ASP A 27 5.47 12.95 -1.71
CA ASP A 27 6.35 14.12 -1.66
C ASP A 27 7.71 13.92 -2.34
N ASP A 28 7.85 12.89 -3.18
CA ASP A 28 9.04 12.67 -4.00
C ASP A 28 9.01 13.60 -5.24
N ASP A 29 9.50 14.82 -5.07
CA ASP A 29 9.53 15.84 -6.13
C ASP A 29 10.32 15.40 -7.38
N GLU A 30 11.38 14.61 -7.21
CA GLU A 30 12.16 14.08 -8.32
C GLU A 30 11.33 13.09 -9.14
N LEU A 31 10.57 12.22 -8.47
CA LEU A 31 9.63 11.30 -9.11
C LEU A 31 8.48 12.04 -9.80
N ILE A 32 7.92 13.08 -9.18
CA ILE A 32 6.87 13.92 -9.79
C ILE A 32 7.40 14.53 -11.10
N ALA A 33 8.60 15.13 -11.07
CA ALA A 33 9.23 15.73 -12.24
C ALA A 33 9.54 14.70 -13.33
N ALA A 34 10.16 13.57 -12.98
CA ALA A 34 10.50 12.51 -13.92
C ALA A 34 9.25 11.90 -14.56
N ARG A 35 8.20 11.63 -13.77
CA ARG A 35 6.93 11.10 -14.28
C ARG A 35 6.24 12.07 -15.23
N GLY A 36 6.30 13.38 -14.95
CA GLY A 36 5.79 14.42 -15.85
C GLY A 36 6.47 14.43 -17.23
N ARG A 37 7.76 14.09 -17.28
CA ARG A 37 8.51 13.91 -18.53
C ARG A 37 8.26 12.55 -19.18
N PHE A 38 8.13 11.51 -18.35
CA PHE A 38 7.86 10.14 -18.78
C PHE A 38 6.54 10.05 -19.56
N VAL A 39 5.47 10.69 -19.10
CA VAL A 39 4.18 10.70 -19.82
C VAL A 39 4.25 11.42 -21.18
N GLN A 40 5.27 12.24 -21.41
CA GLN A 40 5.55 12.92 -22.69
C GLN A 40 6.47 12.09 -23.61
N GLY A 41 6.76 10.82 -23.26
CA GLY A 41 7.65 9.94 -24.03
C GLY A 41 9.13 10.15 -23.77
N ARG A 42 9.51 11.00 -22.79
CA ARG A 42 10.91 11.24 -22.43
C ARG A 42 11.34 10.26 -21.33
N TRP A 43 11.50 8.99 -21.71
CA TRP A 43 11.88 7.92 -20.77
C TRP A 43 13.31 8.07 -20.20
N SER A 44 14.17 8.89 -20.81
CA SER A 44 15.52 9.19 -20.31
C SER A 44 15.52 9.82 -18.91
N GLU A 45 14.49 10.57 -18.54
CA GLU A 45 14.38 11.18 -17.21
C GLU A 45 14.05 10.13 -16.14
N ALA A 46 13.16 9.19 -16.47
CA ALA A 46 12.89 8.03 -15.62
C ALA A 46 14.16 7.17 -15.46
N ARG A 47 14.93 6.98 -16.53
CA ARG A 47 16.23 6.32 -16.46
C ARG A 47 17.19 7.00 -15.50
N THR A 48 17.40 8.32 -15.64
CA THR A 48 18.29 9.08 -14.74
C THR A 48 17.85 8.96 -13.29
N LEU A 49 16.54 9.07 -13.01
CA LEU A 49 15.98 8.89 -11.68
C LEU A 49 16.28 7.51 -11.10
N LEU A 50 16.00 6.43 -11.86
CA LEU A 50 16.16 5.06 -11.37
C LEU A 50 17.63 4.69 -11.15
N VAL A 51 18.53 5.11 -12.05
CA VAL A 51 19.98 4.94 -11.89
C VAL A 51 20.48 5.69 -10.65
N GLY A 52 20.05 6.94 -10.46
CA GLY A 52 20.41 7.76 -9.30
C GLY A 52 19.88 7.22 -7.97
N THR A 53 18.76 6.48 -7.99
CA THR A 53 18.18 5.83 -6.80
C THR A 53 19.03 4.65 -6.34
N GLY A 54 19.68 3.93 -7.26
CA GLY A 54 20.56 2.82 -6.94
C GLY A 54 19.87 1.70 -6.14
N ARG A 55 20.45 1.36 -4.98
CA ARG A 55 20.03 0.25 -4.11
C ARG A 55 19.20 0.69 -2.89
N ASP A 56 18.71 1.93 -2.86
CA ASP A 56 17.65 2.30 -1.90
C ASP A 56 16.37 1.56 -2.33
N TRP A 57 16.19 0.33 -1.85
CA TRP A 57 15.21 -0.60 -2.39
C TRP A 57 13.77 -0.17 -2.14
N ASP A 58 13.48 0.44 -0.99
CA ASP A 58 12.15 1.01 -0.73
C ASP A 58 11.87 2.19 -1.67
N ARG A 59 12.85 3.08 -1.89
CA ARG A 59 12.67 4.23 -2.80
C ARG A 59 12.59 3.79 -4.25
N ARG A 60 13.42 2.83 -4.65
CA ARG A 60 13.39 2.23 -5.98
C ARG A 60 12.04 1.58 -6.24
N GLY A 61 11.57 0.73 -5.33
CA GLY A 61 10.27 0.08 -5.45
C GLY A 61 9.13 1.09 -5.53
N HIS A 62 9.15 2.14 -4.69
CA HIS A 62 8.19 3.24 -4.74
C HIS A 62 8.18 3.95 -6.11
N ARG A 63 9.36 4.40 -6.58
CA ARG A 63 9.51 5.12 -7.85
C ARG A 63 9.11 4.30 -9.06
N VAL A 64 9.54 3.04 -9.13
CA VAL A 64 9.19 2.12 -10.21
C VAL A 64 7.68 1.89 -10.27
N LEU A 65 7.04 1.57 -9.13
CA LEU A 65 5.61 1.30 -9.10
C LEU A 65 4.79 2.56 -9.44
N ALA A 66 5.19 3.74 -8.98
CA ALA A 66 4.53 4.98 -9.33
C ALA A 66 4.66 5.33 -10.83
N LEU A 67 5.81 5.07 -11.46
CA LEU A 67 5.98 5.21 -12.91
C LEU A 67 5.16 4.17 -13.69
N ALA A 68 5.10 2.94 -13.19
CA ALA A 68 4.37 1.82 -13.79
C ALA A 68 2.85 2.04 -13.88
N GLU A 69 2.28 2.86 -13.00
CA GLU A 69 0.86 3.21 -13.01
C GLU A 69 0.48 4.20 -14.13
N THR A 70 1.47 4.83 -14.78
CA THR A 70 1.16 5.72 -15.91
C THR A 70 0.59 4.92 -17.10
N PRO A 71 -0.40 5.46 -17.84
CA PRO A 71 -1.05 4.73 -18.93
C PRO A 71 -0.10 4.23 -20.03
N SER A 72 0.97 4.98 -20.33
CA SER A 72 1.96 4.69 -21.37
C SER A 72 3.20 3.95 -20.85
N ALA A 73 3.20 3.49 -19.58
CA ALA A 73 4.39 2.88 -18.97
C ALA A 73 4.89 1.64 -19.72
N VAL A 74 3.99 0.79 -20.19
CA VAL A 74 4.36 -0.43 -20.94
C VAL A 74 5.06 -0.07 -22.25
N ASP A 75 4.58 0.96 -22.95
CA ASP A 75 5.10 1.35 -24.25
C ASP A 75 6.48 2.01 -24.09
N TRP A 76 6.59 2.98 -23.17
CA TRP A 76 7.85 3.68 -22.92
C TRP A 76 8.94 2.82 -22.28
N ALA A 77 8.59 1.90 -21.38
CA ALA A 77 9.55 0.93 -20.88
C ALA A 77 9.98 -0.07 -21.97
N GLY A 78 9.07 -0.40 -22.90
CA GLY A 78 9.38 -1.20 -24.08
C GLY A 78 10.36 -0.51 -25.02
N ASP A 79 10.11 0.76 -25.36
CA ASP A 79 10.99 1.57 -26.19
C ASP A 79 12.37 1.75 -25.55
N TRP A 80 12.43 1.95 -24.24
CA TRP A 80 13.70 1.97 -23.51
C TRP A 80 14.45 0.65 -23.66
N LEU A 81 13.80 -0.51 -23.47
CA LEU A 81 14.44 -1.81 -23.67
C LEU A 81 14.88 -2.07 -25.12
N LEU A 82 14.21 -1.50 -26.13
CA LEU A 82 14.68 -1.59 -27.51
C LEU A 82 16.02 -0.87 -27.72
N VAL A 83 16.25 0.22 -26.98
CA VAL A 83 17.49 1.01 -27.02
C VAL A 83 18.56 0.41 -26.11
N GLU A 84 18.18 -0.09 -24.94
CA GLU A 84 19.07 -0.69 -23.93
C GLU A 84 18.56 -2.08 -23.50
N PRO A 85 18.81 -3.15 -24.30
CA PRO A 85 18.22 -4.48 -24.07
C PRO A 85 18.61 -5.15 -22.74
N GLU A 86 19.81 -4.85 -22.25
CA GLU A 86 20.36 -5.40 -21.00
C GLU A 86 20.04 -4.51 -19.78
N SER A 87 19.19 -3.48 -19.93
CA SER A 87 18.84 -2.58 -18.84
C SER A 87 17.91 -3.27 -17.83
N ALA A 88 18.45 -3.58 -16.66
CA ALA A 88 17.67 -4.11 -15.53
C ALA A 88 16.57 -3.12 -15.07
N ASP A 89 16.85 -1.81 -15.09
CA ASP A 89 15.87 -0.78 -14.70
C ASP A 89 14.66 -0.76 -15.66
N ALA A 90 14.93 -0.83 -16.97
CA ALA A 90 13.89 -0.86 -17.99
C ALA A 90 13.06 -2.16 -17.91
N ALA A 91 13.72 -3.30 -17.68
CA ALA A 91 13.07 -4.59 -17.49
C ALA A 91 12.17 -4.61 -16.24
N THR A 92 12.66 -4.10 -15.11
CA THR A 92 11.88 -4.00 -13.86
C THR A 92 10.68 -3.07 -14.04
N LEU A 93 10.85 -1.91 -14.68
CA LEU A 93 9.75 -0.99 -14.97
C LEU A 93 8.71 -1.62 -15.91
N LEU A 94 9.13 -2.31 -16.96
CA LEU A 94 8.23 -3.02 -17.87
C LEU A 94 7.45 -4.12 -17.16
N GLY A 95 8.11 -4.90 -16.29
CA GLY A 95 7.47 -5.93 -15.46
C GLY A 95 6.38 -5.34 -14.58
N CYS A 96 6.72 -4.28 -13.83
CA CYS A 96 5.79 -3.58 -12.95
C CYS A 96 4.63 -2.94 -13.73
N ALA A 97 4.89 -2.32 -14.88
CA ALA A 97 3.85 -1.72 -15.73
C ALA A 97 2.88 -2.77 -16.28
N ARG A 98 3.39 -3.97 -16.60
CA ARG A 98 2.54 -5.09 -17.02
C ARG A 98 1.70 -5.61 -15.86
N VAL A 99 2.23 -5.66 -14.63
CA VAL A 99 1.44 -5.98 -13.42
C VAL A 99 0.34 -4.95 -13.22
N ALA A 100 0.66 -3.66 -13.21
CA ALA A 100 -0.32 -2.58 -13.05
C ALA A 100 -1.45 -2.68 -14.10
N ARG A 101 -1.10 -3.01 -15.36
CA ARG A 101 -2.08 -3.26 -16.41
C ARG A 101 -2.91 -4.53 -16.17
N ALA A 102 -2.30 -5.61 -15.67
CA ALA A 102 -2.95 -6.89 -15.41
C ALA A 102 -3.92 -6.84 -14.21
N LEU A 103 -3.76 -5.88 -13.30
CA LEU A 103 -4.66 -5.65 -12.17
C LEU A 103 -5.91 -4.84 -12.53
N ARG A 104 -6.01 -4.32 -13.76
CA ARG A 104 -7.18 -3.53 -14.19
C ARG A 104 -8.42 -4.43 -14.37
N PRO A 105 -9.65 -3.94 -14.11
CA PRO A 105 -10.89 -4.74 -14.14
C PRO A 105 -11.22 -5.49 -15.44
N LYS A 106 -10.54 -5.18 -16.55
CA LYS A 106 -10.75 -5.79 -17.89
C LYS A 106 -9.53 -6.57 -18.39
N ALA A 107 -8.53 -6.80 -17.55
CA ALA A 107 -7.36 -7.57 -17.92
C ALA A 107 -7.72 -9.04 -18.17
N LYS A 108 -7.00 -9.68 -19.10
CA LYS A 108 -7.14 -11.10 -19.43
C LYS A 108 -6.14 -11.92 -18.63
N ALA A 109 -6.39 -13.22 -18.47
CA ALA A 109 -5.42 -14.14 -17.84
C ALA A 109 -4.03 -14.11 -18.52
N ALA A 110 -3.99 -13.92 -19.84
CA ALA A 110 -2.76 -13.75 -20.60
C ALA A 110 -1.97 -12.46 -20.24
N ASP A 111 -2.63 -11.42 -19.71
CA ASP A 111 -1.94 -10.22 -19.23
C ASP A 111 -1.14 -10.53 -17.95
N ALA A 112 -1.75 -11.28 -17.03
CA ALA A 112 -1.08 -11.73 -15.81
C ALA A 112 0.09 -12.68 -16.11
N ALA A 113 -0.07 -13.61 -17.05
CA ALA A 113 1.01 -14.50 -17.47
C ALA A 113 2.22 -13.72 -18.04
N ARG A 114 1.97 -12.74 -18.92
CA ARG A 114 3.02 -11.86 -19.48
C ARG A 114 3.67 -10.96 -18.44
N ALA A 115 2.89 -10.48 -17.46
CA ALA A 115 3.41 -9.69 -16.35
C ALA A 115 4.35 -10.53 -15.47
N ARG A 116 3.96 -11.77 -15.16
CA ARG A 116 4.78 -12.71 -14.40
C ARG A 116 6.09 -13.03 -15.10
N GLU A 117 6.03 -13.38 -16.39
CA GLU A 117 7.22 -13.66 -17.19
C GLU A 117 8.20 -12.47 -17.20
N ALA A 118 7.67 -11.25 -17.39
CA ALA A 118 8.47 -10.03 -17.39
C ALA A 118 9.14 -9.75 -16.03
N CYS A 119 8.41 -9.90 -14.92
CA CYS A 119 8.98 -9.72 -13.59
C CYS A 119 10.05 -10.77 -13.29
N LEU A 120 9.83 -12.03 -13.66
CA LEU A 120 10.84 -13.09 -13.49
C LEU A 120 12.07 -12.86 -14.37
N ALA A 121 11.91 -12.28 -15.56
CA ALA A 121 13.04 -11.89 -16.41
C ALA A 121 13.83 -10.73 -15.78
N ALA A 122 13.14 -9.70 -15.27
CA ALA A 122 13.78 -8.59 -14.56
C ALA A 122 14.54 -9.06 -13.31
N ALA A 123 13.95 -9.97 -12.52
CA ALA A 123 14.60 -10.56 -11.35
C ALA A 123 15.87 -11.36 -11.69
N ARG A 124 15.99 -11.88 -12.92
CA ARG A 124 17.23 -12.55 -13.37
C ARG A 124 18.32 -11.55 -13.76
N LEU A 125 17.97 -10.36 -14.25
CA LEU A 125 18.92 -9.32 -14.65
C LEU A 125 19.54 -8.61 -13.44
N LEU A 126 18.74 -8.38 -12.39
CA LEU A 126 19.22 -7.80 -11.13
C LEU A 126 18.73 -8.65 -9.94
N PRO A 127 19.42 -9.74 -9.61
CA PRO A 127 18.98 -10.69 -8.58
C PRO A 127 18.79 -10.09 -7.18
N ASP A 128 19.45 -8.98 -6.87
CA ASP A 128 19.36 -8.31 -5.57
C ASP A 128 18.11 -7.40 -5.44
N ASP A 129 17.46 -7.04 -6.56
CA ASP A 129 16.33 -6.11 -6.56
C ASP A 129 15.05 -6.81 -6.08
N PRO A 130 14.43 -6.38 -4.97
CA PRO A 130 13.18 -6.97 -4.50
C PRO A 130 11.96 -6.51 -5.31
N THR A 131 12.07 -5.44 -6.11
CA THR A 131 10.94 -4.80 -6.78
C THR A 131 10.14 -5.73 -7.70
N PRO A 132 10.78 -6.59 -8.53
CA PRO A 132 10.02 -7.54 -9.34
C PRO A 132 9.22 -8.55 -8.51
N TRP A 133 9.74 -8.96 -7.35
CA TRP A 133 9.05 -9.87 -6.43
C TRP A 133 7.89 -9.20 -5.71
N LEU A 134 8.06 -7.93 -5.32
CA LEU A 134 6.97 -7.09 -4.82
C LEU A 134 5.84 -6.94 -5.87
N ALA A 135 6.19 -6.73 -7.14
CA ALA A 135 5.21 -6.66 -8.22
C ALA A 135 4.48 -8.00 -8.42
N LEU A 136 5.16 -9.13 -8.30
CA LEU A 136 4.53 -10.46 -8.32
C LEU A 136 3.59 -10.66 -7.12
N LEU A 137 4.00 -10.25 -5.92
CA LEU A 137 3.16 -10.30 -4.72
C LEU A 137 1.86 -9.50 -4.90
N LEU A 138 1.96 -8.31 -5.49
CA LEU A 138 0.80 -7.49 -5.86
C LEU A 138 -0.08 -8.15 -6.93
N LEU A 139 0.52 -8.84 -7.91
CA LEU A 139 -0.21 -9.54 -8.98
C LEU A 139 -1.04 -10.72 -8.44
N ASP A 140 -0.50 -11.45 -7.46
CA ASP A 140 -1.15 -12.63 -6.91
C ASP A 140 -2.09 -12.34 -5.73
N ARG A 141 -2.04 -11.12 -5.18
CA ARG A 141 -2.99 -10.66 -4.17
C ARG A 141 -4.43 -10.85 -4.67
N GLY A 142 -5.24 -11.55 -3.89
CA GLY A 142 -6.66 -11.77 -4.15
C GLY A 142 -7.00 -12.99 -5.02
N ARG A 143 -6.03 -13.87 -5.32
CA ARG A 143 -6.29 -15.18 -5.93
C ARG A 143 -6.69 -16.20 -4.87
N THR A 144 -7.81 -16.91 -5.10
CA THR A 144 -8.41 -17.86 -4.14
C THR A 144 -7.52 -19.07 -3.84
N ASP A 145 -6.58 -19.39 -4.72
CA ASP A 145 -5.60 -20.49 -4.63
C ASP A 145 -4.18 -20.01 -4.27
N GLY A 146 -4.02 -18.73 -3.94
CA GLY A 146 -2.70 -18.06 -3.94
C GLY A 146 -2.00 -17.91 -2.59
N ALA A 147 -2.56 -18.39 -1.46
CA ALA A 147 -2.00 -18.13 -0.13
C ALA A 147 -0.53 -18.57 -0.01
N ASP A 148 -0.22 -19.81 -0.40
CA ASP A 148 1.14 -20.37 -0.37
C ASP A 148 2.10 -19.60 -1.30
N GLU A 149 1.63 -19.19 -2.48
CA GLU A 149 2.45 -18.43 -3.44
C GLU A 149 2.71 -17.00 -2.92
N THR A 150 1.72 -16.34 -2.31
CA THR A 150 1.94 -15.01 -1.71
C THR A 150 2.95 -15.04 -0.58
N GLY A 151 2.93 -16.07 0.27
CA GLY A 151 3.97 -16.27 1.29
C GLY A 151 5.35 -16.46 0.66
N ARG A 152 5.48 -17.31 -0.38
CA ARG A 152 6.75 -17.53 -1.09
C ARG A 152 7.28 -16.25 -1.72
N LEU A 153 6.43 -15.46 -2.37
CA LEU A 153 6.81 -14.19 -3.00
C LEU A 153 7.21 -13.13 -1.98
N PHE A 154 6.54 -13.09 -0.83
CA PHE A 154 6.94 -12.24 0.28
C PHE A 154 8.33 -12.61 0.81
N GLU A 155 8.64 -13.91 0.95
CA GLU A 155 9.97 -14.39 1.34
C GLU A 155 11.06 -14.06 0.30
N GLU A 156 10.74 -14.06 -1.01
CA GLU A 156 11.67 -13.58 -2.03
C GLU A 156 11.98 -12.08 -1.87
N VAL A 157 11.02 -11.26 -1.44
CA VAL A 157 11.29 -9.86 -1.09
C VAL A 157 12.14 -9.77 0.16
N ARG A 158 11.74 -10.46 1.24
CA ARG A 158 12.38 -10.40 2.56
C ARG A 158 13.81 -10.93 2.57
N SER A 159 14.12 -11.93 1.74
CA SER A 159 15.49 -12.43 1.59
C SER A 159 16.45 -11.41 0.98
N ARG A 160 15.95 -10.41 0.25
CA ARG A 160 16.72 -9.32 -0.37
C ARG A 160 16.72 -8.04 0.44
N HIS A 161 15.57 -7.73 1.04
CA HIS A 161 15.36 -6.55 1.87
C HIS A 161 14.43 -6.91 3.04
N PRO A 162 15.00 -7.36 4.19
CA PRO A 162 14.24 -7.95 5.29
C PRO A 162 13.15 -7.08 5.89
N ASP A 163 13.30 -5.76 5.86
CA ASP A 163 12.34 -4.80 6.39
C ASP A 163 11.63 -3.99 5.29
N HIS A 164 11.56 -4.51 4.06
CA HIS A 164 10.92 -3.84 2.93
C HIS A 164 9.49 -3.39 3.25
N HIS A 165 9.30 -2.08 3.36
CA HIS A 165 8.09 -1.45 3.87
C HIS A 165 6.85 -1.84 3.07
N HIS A 166 6.88 -1.65 1.75
CA HIS A 166 5.71 -1.89 0.91
C HIS A 166 5.27 -3.36 0.93
N ALA A 167 6.22 -4.30 0.93
CA ALA A 167 5.90 -5.72 0.98
C ALA A 167 5.21 -6.11 2.30
N HIS A 168 5.68 -5.58 3.44
CA HIS A 168 5.03 -5.81 4.72
C HIS A 168 3.61 -5.25 4.76
N HIS A 169 3.38 -4.04 4.24
CA HIS A 169 2.03 -3.48 4.12
C HIS A 169 1.10 -4.38 3.29
N VAL A 170 1.59 -4.89 2.15
CA VAL A 170 0.80 -5.79 1.30
C VAL A 170 0.47 -7.09 2.04
N MET A 171 1.45 -7.68 2.74
CA MET A 171 1.24 -8.90 3.51
C MET A 171 0.29 -8.67 4.69
N THR A 172 0.40 -7.55 5.40
CA THR A 172 -0.55 -7.16 6.45
C THR A 172 -1.98 -7.05 5.91
N ALA A 173 -2.17 -6.41 4.76
CA ALA A 173 -3.50 -6.30 4.15
C ALA A 173 -4.07 -7.66 3.71
N LEU A 174 -3.23 -8.55 3.16
CA LEU A 174 -3.58 -9.91 2.80
C LEU A 174 -4.00 -10.75 4.01
N LEU A 175 -3.19 -10.73 5.07
CA LEU A 175 -3.49 -11.43 6.32
C LEU A 175 -4.70 -10.82 7.03
N ALA A 176 -5.01 -9.54 6.85
CA ALA A 176 -6.23 -8.96 7.40
C ALA A 176 -7.50 -9.50 6.71
N GLU A 177 -7.40 -9.78 5.41
CA GLU A 177 -8.48 -10.30 4.56
C GLU A 177 -8.74 -11.79 4.78
N SER A 178 -7.84 -12.50 5.47
CA SER A 178 -8.04 -13.90 5.83
C SER A 178 -9.19 -14.03 6.84
N ASN A 179 -9.89 -15.17 6.73
CA ASN A 179 -11.00 -15.56 7.60
C ASN A 179 -11.89 -14.39 8.11
N PRO A 180 -12.60 -13.64 7.23
CA PRO A 180 -13.40 -12.49 7.65
C PRO A 180 -14.50 -12.85 8.66
N ALA A 181 -14.94 -14.11 8.68
CA ALA A 181 -15.91 -14.64 9.63
C ALA A 181 -15.38 -14.72 11.08
N SER A 182 -14.06 -14.59 11.30
CA SER A 182 -13.44 -14.53 12.63
C SER A 182 -13.89 -13.31 13.45
N GLY A 183 -14.45 -12.28 12.80
CA GLY A 183 -14.89 -11.07 13.48
C GLY A 183 -13.78 -10.43 14.31
N HIS A 184 -14.10 -10.09 15.56
CA HIS A 184 -13.19 -9.44 16.52
C HIS A 184 -12.18 -10.36 17.18
N ASP A 185 -11.82 -11.50 16.58
CA ASP A 185 -10.84 -12.41 17.15
C ASP A 185 -9.54 -11.66 17.53
N PRO A 186 -9.24 -11.53 18.84
CA PRO A 186 -8.04 -10.83 19.28
C PRO A 186 -6.76 -11.57 18.91
N LEU A 187 -6.83 -12.85 18.53
CA LEU A 187 -5.70 -13.69 18.12
C LEU A 187 -5.58 -13.83 16.60
N HIS A 188 -6.21 -12.94 15.84
CA HIS A 188 -6.09 -12.98 14.40
C HIS A 188 -4.64 -12.85 13.93
N GLU A 189 -4.25 -13.68 12.97
CA GLU A 189 -2.87 -13.83 12.51
C GLU A 189 -2.21 -12.52 12.06
N VAL A 190 -2.99 -11.58 11.51
CA VAL A 190 -2.48 -10.27 11.09
C VAL A 190 -1.86 -9.48 12.24
N TYR A 191 -2.40 -9.61 13.45
CA TYR A 191 -1.88 -8.88 14.60
C TYR A 191 -0.56 -9.46 15.08
N ASP A 192 -0.43 -10.79 15.03
CA ASP A 192 0.80 -11.48 15.40
C ASP A 192 1.90 -11.24 14.35
N PHE A 193 1.55 -11.27 13.06
CA PHE A 193 2.45 -10.90 11.97
C PHE A 193 2.97 -9.46 12.12
N ALA A 194 2.08 -8.50 12.36
CA ALA A 194 2.46 -7.10 12.47
C ALA A 194 3.31 -6.81 13.72
N ALA A 195 3.00 -7.45 14.85
CA ALA A 195 3.82 -7.37 16.06
C ALA A 195 5.21 -7.98 15.82
N TRP A 196 5.26 -9.19 15.28
CA TRP A 196 6.51 -9.88 14.93
C TRP A 196 7.40 -9.07 13.98
N ALA A 197 6.82 -8.50 12.92
CA ALA A 197 7.57 -7.70 11.95
C ALA A 197 8.12 -6.42 12.59
N ALA A 198 7.32 -5.74 13.42
CA ALA A 198 7.77 -4.55 14.15
C ALA A 198 8.86 -4.88 15.19
N GLU A 199 8.79 -6.04 15.87
CA GLU A 199 9.78 -6.46 16.87
C GLU A 199 11.11 -6.89 16.25
N LEU A 200 11.11 -7.48 15.06
CA LEU A 200 12.34 -7.88 14.36
C LEU A 200 13.03 -6.73 13.63
N ALA A 201 12.29 -5.67 13.30
CA ALA A 201 12.83 -4.55 12.55
C ALA A 201 13.85 -3.74 13.37
N PRO A 202 14.84 -3.10 12.72
CA PRO A 202 15.68 -2.10 13.38
C PRO A 202 14.83 -1.00 14.05
N ALA A 203 15.36 -0.40 15.12
CA ALA A 203 14.62 0.59 15.92
C ALA A 203 14.18 1.84 15.12
N ASP A 204 14.90 2.18 14.05
CA ASP A 204 14.61 3.30 13.15
C ASP A 204 13.77 2.92 11.92
N SER A 205 13.37 1.64 11.80
CA SER A 205 12.61 1.13 10.67
C SER A 205 11.14 1.58 10.73
N PRO A 206 10.55 2.01 9.60
CA PRO A 206 9.14 2.39 9.55
C PRO A 206 8.18 1.23 9.84
N LEU A 207 8.65 -0.02 9.89
CA LEU A 207 7.82 -1.18 10.22
C LEU A 207 7.23 -1.13 11.64
N SER A 208 7.75 -0.28 12.54
CA SER A 208 7.14 -0.05 13.85
C SER A 208 5.69 0.44 13.79
N VAL A 209 5.23 0.98 12.65
CA VAL A 209 3.83 1.38 12.43
C VAL A 209 2.91 0.24 11.98
N LEU A 210 3.45 -0.93 11.60
CA LEU A 210 2.65 -2.08 11.10
C LEU A 210 1.51 -2.50 12.03
N PRO A 211 1.66 -2.53 13.37
CA PRO A 211 0.54 -2.84 14.26
C PRO A 211 -0.68 -1.91 14.07
N VAL A 212 -0.46 -0.61 13.80
CA VAL A 212 -1.53 0.36 13.49
C VAL A 212 -2.20 0.00 12.16
N ILE A 213 -1.39 -0.32 11.16
CA ILE A 213 -1.88 -0.72 9.83
C ILE A 213 -2.70 -2.00 9.92
N ALA A 214 -2.26 -3.01 10.68
CA ALA A 214 -3.01 -4.23 10.93
C ALA A 214 -4.39 -3.94 11.52
N HIS A 215 -4.47 -3.04 12.50
CA HIS A 215 -5.75 -2.61 13.07
C HIS A 215 -6.64 -1.91 12.03
N ALA A 216 -6.08 -1.02 11.20
CA ALA A 216 -6.82 -0.32 10.17
C ALA A 216 -7.31 -1.26 9.05
N GLU A 217 -6.46 -2.19 8.59
CA GLU A 217 -6.83 -3.21 7.60
C GLU A 217 -7.93 -4.13 8.14
N ARG A 218 -7.85 -4.53 9.43
CA ARG A 218 -8.90 -5.32 10.06
C ARG A 218 -10.20 -4.55 10.17
N TYR A 219 -10.15 -3.27 10.52
CA TYR A 219 -11.34 -2.41 10.51
C TYR A 219 -12.00 -2.40 9.12
N ARG A 220 -11.22 -2.19 8.05
CA ARG A 220 -11.72 -2.24 6.67
C ARG A 220 -12.44 -3.56 6.35
N VAL A 221 -11.86 -4.69 6.74
CA VAL A 221 -12.42 -6.02 6.49
C VAL A 221 -13.71 -6.23 7.28
N LEU A 222 -13.74 -5.84 8.55
CA LEU A 222 -14.93 -5.96 9.41
C LEU A 222 -16.08 -5.06 8.95
N VAL A 223 -15.79 -3.84 8.51
CA VAL A 223 -16.78 -2.94 7.90
C VAL A 223 -17.33 -3.54 6.60
N ALA A 224 -16.46 -4.05 5.73
CA ALA A 224 -16.88 -4.70 4.48
C ALA A 224 -17.74 -5.96 4.72
N ALA A 225 -17.52 -6.67 5.81
CA ALA A 225 -18.32 -7.82 6.24
C ALA A 225 -19.63 -7.45 6.97
N GLY A 226 -19.84 -6.17 7.29
CA GLY A 226 -20.99 -5.70 8.08
C GLY A 226 -20.92 -6.06 9.57
N ILE A 227 -19.73 -6.41 10.08
CA ILE A 227 -19.48 -6.77 11.47
C ILE A 227 -19.20 -5.51 12.32
N GLU A 228 -18.55 -4.51 11.73
CA GLU A 228 -18.27 -3.21 12.35
C GLU A 228 -19.05 -2.10 11.65
N PRO A 229 -19.53 -1.07 12.38
CA PRO A 229 -20.09 0.13 11.77
C PRO A 229 -19.05 0.85 10.89
N ASP A 230 -19.53 1.40 9.78
CA ASP A 230 -18.73 2.23 8.88
C ASP A 230 -18.40 3.61 9.48
N ASP A 231 -19.07 4.01 10.56
CA ASP A 231 -18.70 5.16 11.39
C ASP A 231 -17.74 4.74 12.51
N PRO A 232 -16.46 5.19 12.49
CA PRO A 232 -15.50 4.86 13.54
C PRO A 232 -15.93 5.32 14.93
N ALA A 233 -16.74 6.39 15.05
CA ALA A 233 -17.22 6.87 16.35
C ALA A 233 -18.21 5.90 17.01
N LEU A 234 -18.84 5.04 16.21
CA LEU A 234 -19.75 3.97 16.67
C LEU A 234 -19.06 2.60 16.77
N SER A 235 -17.79 2.52 16.35
CA SER A 235 -17.03 1.28 16.29
C SER A 235 -16.30 0.99 17.59
N GLY A 236 -16.54 -0.19 18.17
CA GLY A 236 -15.84 -0.66 19.36
C GLY A 236 -14.37 -1.01 19.08
N HIS A 237 -14.03 -1.30 17.83
CA HIS A 237 -12.72 -1.79 17.35
C HIS A 237 -11.53 -0.95 17.81
N TRP A 238 -11.70 0.37 17.88
CA TRP A 238 -10.63 1.32 18.21
C TRP A 238 -10.46 1.57 19.71
N SER A 239 -11.44 1.18 20.53
CA SER A 239 -11.51 1.53 21.97
C SER A 239 -10.92 0.47 22.91
N GLY A 240 -10.65 -0.73 22.38
CA GLY A 240 -10.15 -1.87 23.15
C GLY A 240 -8.79 -1.60 23.82
N ARG A 241 -8.46 -2.36 24.89
CA ARG A 241 -7.15 -2.23 25.57
C ARG A 241 -5.97 -2.46 24.63
N ARG A 242 -6.04 -3.47 23.76
CA ARG A 242 -5.00 -3.78 22.76
C ARG A 242 -4.82 -2.62 21.78
N ALA A 243 -5.92 -2.12 21.22
CA ALA A 243 -5.90 -0.98 20.29
C ALA A 243 -5.21 0.23 20.94
N ARG A 244 -5.64 0.64 22.13
CA ARG A 244 -5.03 1.77 22.85
C ARG A 244 -3.53 1.60 23.11
N GLN A 245 -3.08 0.39 23.46
CA GLN A 245 -1.67 0.11 23.68
C GLN A 245 -0.87 0.22 22.38
N VAL A 246 -1.37 -0.38 21.29
CA VAL A 246 -0.74 -0.33 19.96
C VAL A 246 -0.64 1.10 19.45
N MET A 247 -1.73 1.87 19.48
CA MET A 247 -1.74 3.25 18.97
C MET A 247 -0.91 4.20 19.84
N LYS A 248 -0.80 3.94 21.15
CA LYS A 248 0.11 4.69 22.02
C LYS A 248 1.56 4.40 21.64
N ALA A 249 1.95 3.12 21.57
CA ALA A 249 3.32 2.73 21.26
C ALA A 249 3.78 3.26 19.88
N ALA A 250 2.92 3.14 18.86
CA ALA A 250 3.25 3.63 17.52
C ALA A 250 3.34 5.16 17.46
N PHE A 251 2.51 5.89 18.22
CA PHE A 251 2.59 7.34 18.30
C PHE A 251 3.82 7.82 19.07
N ASP A 252 4.16 7.17 20.18
CA ASP A 252 5.39 7.47 20.93
C ASP A 252 6.63 7.21 20.06
N TRP A 253 6.67 6.06 19.37
CA TRP A 253 7.73 5.76 18.41
C TRP A 253 7.83 6.83 17.32
N TRP A 254 6.68 7.24 16.76
CA TRP A 254 6.65 8.29 15.74
C TRP A 254 7.17 9.65 16.26
N LEU A 255 6.90 10.00 17.52
CA LEU A 255 7.43 11.23 18.13
C LEU A 255 8.96 11.19 18.26
N GLU A 256 9.52 10.02 18.51
CA GLU A 256 10.96 9.78 18.60
C GLU A 256 11.63 9.59 17.23
N TRP A 257 10.82 9.32 16.19
CA TRP A 257 11.32 9.09 14.84
C TRP A 257 11.69 10.40 14.15
N GLU A 258 13.00 10.65 14.05
CA GLU A 258 13.56 11.85 13.42
C GLU A 258 13.72 11.75 11.90
N ARG A 259 13.48 10.56 11.31
CA ARG A 259 13.71 10.31 9.89
C ARG A 259 12.45 10.55 9.05
N GLU A 260 12.43 11.64 8.28
CA GLU A 260 11.36 11.89 7.31
C GLU A 260 11.75 11.47 5.88
N ASP A 261 12.86 10.76 5.72
CA ASP A 261 13.44 10.46 4.41
C ASP A 261 12.87 9.20 3.75
N HIS A 262 12.16 8.34 4.49
CA HIS A 262 11.57 7.12 3.92
C HIS A 262 10.52 7.49 2.84
N PRO A 263 10.57 6.91 1.63
CA PRO A 263 9.75 7.31 0.48
C PRO A 263 8.24 7.14 0.66
N ARG A 264 7.81 6.40 1.69
CA ARG A 264 6.40 6.14 1.98
C ARG A 264 5.93 6.70 3.32
N HIS A 265 6.74 7.53 4.00
CA HIS A 265 6.37 8.04 5.33
C HIS A 265 5.04 8.81 5.34
N ARG A 266 4.68 9.53 4.25
CA ARG A 266 3.37 10.19 4.14
C ARG A 266 2.21 9.19 4.21
N LEU A 267 2.37 7.98 3.69
CA LEU A 267 1.37 6.92 3.82
C LEU A 267 1.16 6.54 5.30
N ASP A 268 2.25 6.33 6.03
CA ASP A 268 2.21 5.91 7.44
C ASP A 268 1.59 7.00 8.32
N LEU A 269 1.92 8.27 8.05
CA LEU A 269 1.29 9.41 8.70
C LEU A 269 -0.23 9.43 8.49
N ASN A 270 -0.72 9.10 7.28
CA ASN A 270 -2.16 9.01 7.01
C ASN A 270 -2.81 7.86 7.83
N PHE A 271 -2.13 6.72 8.00
CA PHE A 271 -2.60 5.63 8.87
C PHE A 271 -2.64 6.02 10.36
N LEU A 272 -1.57 6.66 10.85
CA LEU A 272 -1.50 7.16 12.22
C LEU A 272 -2.59 8.22 12.49
N ALA A 273 -2.75 9.20 11.59
CA ALA A 273 -3.74 10.25 11.75
C ALA A 273 -5.16 9.69 11.75
N HIS A 274 -5.46 8.77 10.84
CA HIS A 274 -6.73 8.07 10.83
C HIS A 274 -6.98 7.34 12.15
N ALA A 275 -6.02 6.57 12.65
CA ALA A 275 -6.15 5.88 13.92
C ALA A 275 -6.42 6.86 15.08
N LYS A 276 -5.71 7.99 15.16
CA LYS A 276 -5.93 9.02 16.19
C LYS A 276 -7.29 9.69 16.10
N VAL A 277 -7.82 9.87 14.89
CA VAL A 277 -9.19 10.36 14.69
C VAL A 277 -10.20 9.31 15.17
N CYS A 278 -10.02 8.03 14.83
CA CYS A 278 -10.88 6.95 15.30
C CYS A 278 -10.82 6.73 16.82
N GLU A 279 -9.67 6.99 17.46
CA GLU A 279 -9.52 6.97 18.92
C GLU A 279 -10.15 8.18 19.64
N GLY A 280 -10.57 9.22 18.90
CA GLY A 280 -11.06 10.46 19.49
C GLY A 280 -9.94 11.30 20.14
N ARG A 281 -8.72 11.30 19.55
CA ARG A 281 -7.53 12.02 20.02
C ARG A 281 -7.18 13.19 19.07
N PRO A 282 -8.01 14.25 18.98
CA PRO A 282 -7.86 15.30 17.95
C PRO A 282 -6.54 16.08 18.06
N ALA A 283 -6.01 16.30 19.25
CA ALA A 283 -4.74 17.01 19.43
C ALA A 283 -3.53 16.24 18.86
N GLU A 284 -3.49 14.92 19.05
CA GLU A 284 -2.45 14.06 18.46
C GLU A 284 -2.63 13.97 16.93
N ALA A 285 -3.88 13.85 16.47
CA ALA A 285 -4.20 13.88 15.05
C ALA A 285 -3.78 15.20 14.39
N ALA A 286 -3.95 16.35 15.05
CA ALA A 286 -3.55 17.66 14.55
C ALA A 286 -2.05 17.74 14.24
N ALA A 287 -1.21 17.24 15.16
CA ALA A 287 0.24 17.18 14.95
C ALA A 287 0.62 16.34 13.71
N LEU A 288 -0.08 15.21 13.51
CA LEU A 288 0.11 14.35 12.33
C LEU A 288 -0.37 15.06 11.06
N PHE A 289 -1.54 15.71 11.05
CA PHE A 289 -2.05 16.43 9.89
C PHE A 289 -1.17 17.60 9.45
N HIS A 290 -0.52 18.30 10.40
CA HIS A 290 0.46 19.33 10.05
C HIS A 290 1.63 18.76 9.26
N ARG A 291 2.13 17.57 9.64
CA ARG A 291 3.18 16.88 8.89
C ARG A 291 2.66 16.24 7.61
N ILE A 292 1.45 15.68 7.55
CA ILE A 292 0.89 15.17 6.28
C ILE A 292 0.82 16.27 5.21
N GLY A 293 0.51 17.51 5.60
CA GLY A 293 0.44 18.63 4.67
C GLY A 293 -0.64 18.39 3.58
N PRO A 294 -0.30 18.48 2.28
CA PRO A 294 -1.23 18.20 1.18
C PRO A 294 -1.30 16.71 0.77
N TYR A 295 -0.46 15.84 1.33
CA TYR A 295 -0.25 14.48 0.84
C TYR A 295 -1.27 13.48 1.38
N ALA A 296 -2.55 13.70 1.05
CA ALA A 296 -3.61 12.75 1.36
C ALA A 296 -3.45 11.45 0.55
N THR A 297 -3.93 10.34 1.10
CA THR A 297 -3.92 9.01 0.44
C THR A 297 -5.32 8.41 0.39
N ALA A 298 -5.57 7.44 -0.50
CA ALA A 298 -6.88 6.78 -0.56
C ALA A 298 -7.14 5.84 0.64
N ALA A 299 -6.13 5.06 1.02
CA ALA A 299 -6.13 4.30 2.27
C ALA A 299 -5.38 5.10 3.34
N PRO A 300 -5.88 5.16 4.58
CA PRO A 300 -7.05 4.44 5.11
C PRO A 300 -8.39 5.18 4.95
N TRP A 301 -8.42 6.39 4.40
CA TRP A 301 -9.60 7.26 4.41
C TRP A 301 -10.82 6.71 3.67
N SER A 302 -10.63 5.72 2.79
CA SER A 302 -11.68 4.94 2.13
C SER A 302 -12.36 3.88 3.01
N TYR A 303 -11.83 3.55 4.20
CA TYR A 303 -12.20 2.33 4.94
C TYR A 303 -13.60 2.38 5.54
N SER A 304 -14.14 3.58 5.76
CA SER A 304 -15.54 3.83 6.12
C SER A 304 -16.51 3.83 4.94
N GLY A 305 -16.05 3.49 3.73
CA GLY A 305 -16.85 3.56 2.50
C GLY A 305 -17.19 4.99 2.04
N ARG A 306 -16.65 6.01 2.70
CA ARG A 306 -16.75 7.42 2.28
C ARG A 306 -15.80 7.71 1.13
N GLU A 307 -16.06 8.80 0.40
CA GLU A 307 -15.10 9.30 -0.58
C GLU A 307 -13.80 9.71 0.16
N PRO A 308 -12.62 9.20 -0.22
CA PRO A 308 -11.47 9.25 0.66
C PRO A 308 -10.92 10.66 0.88
N HIS A 309 -10.96 11.52 -0.14
CA HIS A 309 -10.45 12.89 -0.01
C HIS A 309 -11.37 13.72 0.90
N ALA A 310 -12.68 13.60 0.74
CA ALA A 310 -13.66 14.22 1.63
C ALA A 310 -13.51 13.72 3.08
N ALA A 311 -13.26 12.42 3.28
CA ALA A 311 -13.01 11.86 4.61
C ALA A 311 -11.73 12.42 5.25
N PHE A 312 -10.63 12.53 4.49
CA PHE A 312 -9.40 13.18 4.93
C PHE A 312 -9.62 14.64 5.33
N VAL A 313 -10.30 15.43 4.49
CA VAL A 313 -10.57 16.86 4.76
C VAL A 313 -11.43 17.03 6.01
N ALA A 314 -12.49 16.23 6.16
CA ALA A 314 -13.37 16.30 7.33
C ALA A 314 -12.61 15.94 8.62
N ALA A 315 -11.78 14.89 8.58
CA ALA A 315 -10.96 14.47 9.71
C ALA A 315 -9.91 15.54 10.07
N ARG A 316 -9.31 16.17 9.07
CA ARG A 316 -8.36 17.28 9.26
C ARG A 316 -9.04 18.50 9.88
N ALA A 317 -10.22 18.90 9.40
CA ALA A 317 -10.97 20.02 9.96
C ALA A 317 -11.35 19.75 11.43
N TYR A 318 -11.84 18.53 11.71
CA TYR A 318 -12.14 18.08 13.07
C TYR A 318 -10.92 18.16 14.00
N ALA A 319 -9.77 17.66 13.57
CA ALA A 319 -8.56 17.64 14.39
C ALA A 319 -7.98 19.05 14.63
N LEU A 320 -8.00 19.91 13.61
CA LEU A 320 -7.45 21.27 13.68
C LEU A 320 -8.40 22.28 14.38
N GLY A 321 -9.63 21.87 14.71
CA GLY A 321 -10.62 22.77 15.29
C GLY A 321 -11.07 23.88 14.33
N THR A 322 -10.89 23.66 13.03
CA THR A 322 -11.36 24.60 12.00
C THR A 322 -12.85 24.36 11.76
N PRO A 323 -13.73 25.36 11.99
CA PRO A 323 -15.18 25.22 11.83
C PRO A 323 -15.62 24.95 10.39
#